data_AF-A0A950S2I1-F1
#
_entry.id   AF-A0A950S2I1-F1
#
_cell.length_a   1.000
_cell.length_b   1.000
_cell.length_c   1.000
_cell.angle_alpha   90.00
_cell.angle_beta   90.00
_cell.angle_gamma   90.00
#
_symmetry.space_group_name_H-M   'P 1'
#
loop_
_entity.id
_entity.type
_entity.pdbx_description
1 polymer ?
#
loop_
_entity_poly.entity_id
_entity_poly.type
_entity_poly.pdbx_seq_one_letter_code
_entity_poly.pdbx_strand_id
1 'polypeptide(L)' 'MAQHVEETIVDNEVYDLIRATAAKLEGLAAYNKYEQNGQANQALWRELRRQDEQAVRSLLQQLEQFAQQGRLKPR' A
#
# COMPACT_ATOMS: atom_id res chain seq x y z
N MET A 1 27.04 -3.42 -19.94
CA MET A 1 26.47 -2.16 -19.40
C MET A 1 26.29 -2.38 -17.91
N ALA A 2 27.13 -1.75 -17.09
CA ALA A 2 27.03 -1.87 -15.64
C ALA A 2 25.79 -1.10 -15.19
N GLN A 3 24.79 -1.81 -14.68
CA GLN A 3 23.65 -1.19 -14.02
C GLN A 3 24.19 -0.56 -12.73
N HIS A 4 24.20 0.76 -12.68
CA HIS A 4 24.40 1.50 -11.45
C HIS A 4 23.25 1.11 -10.52
N VAL A 5 23.54 0.26 -9.53
CA VAL A 5 22.66 0.07 -8.39
C VAL A 5 22.76 1.37 -7.60
N GLU A 6 21.81 2.28 -7.80
CA GLU A 6 21.61 3.39 -6.88
C GLU A 6 21.37 2.78 -5.50
N GLU A 7 22.33 2.92 -4.59
CA GLU A 7 22.17 2.62 -3.17
C GLU A 7 21.22 3.67 -2.56
N THR A 8 19.93 3.57 -2.86
CA THR A 8 18.92 4.19 -2.03
C THR A 8 18.81 3.38 -0.74
N ILE A 9 18.65 4.07 0.40
CA ILE A 9 18.50 3.47 1.75
C ILE A 9 17.32 2.48 1.81
N VAL A 10 16.43 2.55 0.82
CA VAL A 10 15.31 1.64 0.58
C VAL A 10 15.44 1.12 -0.85
N ASP A 11 15.45 -0.20 -1.00
CA ASP A 11 15.42 -0.87 -2.31
C ASP A 11 14.20 -0.38 -3.13
N ASN A 12 14.36 -0.17 -4.44
CA ASN A 12 13.28 0.35 -5.30
C ASN A 12 11.99 -0.47 -5.16
N GLU A 13 12.11 -1.79 -5.04
CA GLU A 13 10.94 -2.65 -4.82
C GLU A 13 10.24 -2.37 -3.48
N VAL A 14 11.02 -2.11 -2.42
CA VAL A 14 10.49 -1.79 -1.09
C VAL A 14 9.81 -0.42 -1.12
N TYR A 15 10.41 0.56 -1.80
CA TYR A 15 9.82 1.89 -1.97
C TYR A 15 8.48 1.82 -2.72
N ASP A 16 8.43 1.08 -3.82
CA ASP A 16 7.21 0.89 -4.61
C ASP A 16 6.11 0.25 -3.78
N LEU A 17 6.44 -0.75 -2.95
CA LEU A 17 5.48 -1.37 -2.04
C LEU A 17 4.97 -0.42 -0.96
N ILE A 18 5.84 0.38 -0.35
CA ILE A 18 5.44 1.40 0.63
C ILE A 18 4.49 2.40 -0.03
N ARG A 19 4.85 2.87 -1.23
CA ARG A 19 4.05 3.85 -1.98
C ARG A 19 2.68 3.29 -2.37
N ALA A 20 2.63 2.06 -2.86
CA ALA A 20 1.38 1.38 -3.19
C ALA A 20 0.50 1.19 -1.93
N THR A 21 1.11 0.86 -0.80
CA THR A 21 0.41 0.72 0.49
C THR A 21 -0.20 2.04 0.94
N ALA A 22 0.58 3.13 0.89
CA ALA A 22 0.11 4.47 1.26
C ALA A 22 -1.08 4.92 0.40
N ALA A 23 -0.98 4.78 -0.92
CA ALA A 23 -2.06 5.16 -1.84
C ALA A 23 -3.37 4.41 -1.56
N LYS A 24 -3.30 3.13 -1.21
CA LYS A 24 -4.49 2.34 -0.84
C LYS A 24 -5.09 2.77 0.49
N LEU A 25 -4.26 3.07 1.49
CA LEU A 25 -4.74 3.59 2.77
C LEU A 25 -5.46 4.94 2.61
N GLU A 26 -4.97 5.81 1.73
CA GLU A 26 -5.65 7.06 1.34
C GLU A 26 -7.00 6.78 0.68
N GLY A 27 -7.07 5.81 -0.22
CA GLY A 27 -8.32 5.34 -0.84
C GLY A 27 -9.34 4.86 0.19
N LEU A 28 -8.92 4.02 1.15
CA LEU A 28 -9.76 3.55 2.25
C LEU A 28 -10.32 4.70 3.10
N ALA A 29 -9.50 5.71 3.40
CA ALA A 29 -9.96 6.90 4.11
C ALA A 29 -11.02 7.68 3.31
N ALA A 30 -10.85 7.77 1.98
CA ALA A 30 -11.82 8.40 1.09
C ALA A 30 -13.15 7.63 1.05
N TYR A 31 -13.13 6.29 0.90
CA TYR A 31 -14.34 5.47 0.88
C TYR A 31 -15.15 5.59 2.18
N ASN A 32 -14.47 5.61 3.33
CA ASN A 32 -15.12 5.84 4.63
C ASN A 32 -15.87 7.17 4.67
N LYS A 33 -15.29 8.24 4.10
CA LYS A 33 -15.95 9.55 4.01
C LYS A 33 -17.12 9.53 3.02
N TYR A 34 -16.99 8.82 1.90
CA TYR A 34 -18.05 8.76 0.87
C TYR A 34 -19.24 7.92 1.30
N GLU A 35 -19.03 6.85 2.06
CA GLU A 35 -20.13 6.08 2.68
C GLU A 35 -21.00 6.95 3.61
N GLN A 36 -20.39 7.89 4.32
CA GLN A 36 -21.12 8.78 5.24
C GLN A 36 -21.94 9.85 4.52
N ASN A 37 -21.51 10.26 3.32
CA ASN A 37 -22.03 11.42 2.62
C ASN A 37 -23.02 11.09 1.48
N GLY A 38 -23.20 9.82 1.08
CA GLY A 38 -24.07 9.49 -0.06
C GLY A 38 -24.61 8.06 -0.10
N GLN A 39 -25.93 7.92 -0.31
CA GLN A 39 -26.62 6.63 -0.40
C GLN A 39 -26.49 5.94 -1.77
N ALA A 40 -26.44 6.70 -2.87
CA ALA A 40 -26.53 6.12 -4.22
C ALA A 40 -25.38 5.15 -4.56
N ASN A 41 -24.18 5.39 -4.01
CA ASN A 41 -22.98 4.62 -4.31
C ASN A 41 -22.47 3.80 -3.12
N GLN A 42 -23.26 3.64 -2.05
CA GLN A 42 -22.80 3.01 -0.81
C GLN A 42 -22.36 1.55 -1.01
N ALA A 43 -23.02 0.81 -1.91
CA ALA A 43 -22.61 -0.57 -2.23
C ALA A 43 -21.25 -0.60 -2.95
N LEU A 44 -21.01 0.34 -3.87
CA LEU A 44 -19.74 0.47 -4.59
C LEU A 44 -18.59 0.80 -3.63
N TRP A 45 -18.77 1.77 -2.73
CA TRP A 45 -17.74 2.15 -1.76
C TRP A 45 -17.38 1.01 -0.81
N ARG A 46 -18.38 0.22 -0.38
CA ARG A 46 -18.14 -0.99 0.43
C ARG A 46 -17.33 -2.04 -0.31
N GLU A 47 -17.63 -2.25 -1.59
CA GLU A 47 -16.91 -3.23 -2.40
C GLU A 47 -15.46 -2.81 -2.63
N LEU A 48 -15.23 -1.57 -3.08
CA LEU A 48 -13.88 -1.05 -3.27
C LEU A 48 -13.06 -1.06 -1.98
N ARG A 49 -13.69 -0.71 -0.86
CA ARG A 49 -13.07 -0.79 0.46
C ARG A 49 -12.60 -2.22 0.79
N ARG A 50 -13.44 -3.24 0.59
CA ARG A 50 -13.06 -4.64 0.86
C ARG A 50 -11.87 -5.07 0.01
N GLN A 51 -11.86 -4.71 -1.27
CA GLN A 51 -10.77 -5.03 -2.19
C GLN A 51 -9.45 -4.36 -1.75
N ASP A 52 -9.49 -3.08 -1.39
CA ASP A 52 -8.29 -2.37 -0.92
C ASP A 52 -7.83 -2.83 0.46
N GLU A 53 -8.74 -3.21 1.37
CA GLU A 53 -8.38 -3.83 2.66
C GLU A 53 -7.62 -5.15 2.45
N GLN A 54 -8.08 -5.99 1.51
CA GLN A 54 -7.38 -7.22 1.15
C GLN A 54 -6.01 -6.91 0.54
N ALA A 55 -5.93 -5.96 -0.39
CA ALA A 55 -4.69 -5.59 -1.04
C ALA A 55 -3.66 -5.00 -0.06
N VAL A 56 -4.09 -4.14 0.87
CA VAL A 56 -3.22 -3.59 1.93
C VAL A 56 -2.66 -4.71 2.80
N ARG A 57 -3.47 -5.71 3.19
CA ARG A 57 -2.97 -6.86 3.96
C ARG A 57 -1.88 -7.62 3.22
N SER A 58 -2.05 -7.88 1.92
CA SER A 58 -1.03 -8.54 1.11
C SER A 58 0.25 -7.70 0.97
N LEU A 59 0.12 -6.39 0.80
CA LEU A 59 1.27 -5.48 0.72
C LEU A 59 2.04 -5.40 2.04
N LEU A 60 1.33 -5.33 3.17
CA LEU A 60 1.96 -5.34 4.50
C LEU A 60 2.69 -6.66 4.77
N GLN A 61 2.09 -7.80 4.40
CA GLN A 61 2.76 -9.10 4.51
C GLN A 61 4.07 -9.15 3.69
N GLN A 62 4.07 -8.59 2.48
CA GLN A 62 5.29 -8.54 1.66
C GLN A 62 6.34 -7.58 2.24
N LEU A 63 5.91 -6.45 2.82
CA LEU A 63 6.80 -5.54 3.54
C LEU A 63 7.42 -6.22 4.78
N GLU A 64 6.65 -7.00 5.53
CA GLU A 64 7.16 -7.80 6.66
C GLU A 64 8.21 -8.81 6.19
N GLN A 65 8.00 -9.48 5.06
CA GLN A 65 9.01 -10.38 4.48
C GLN A 65 10.29 -9.63 4.10
N PHE A 66 10.19 -8.44 3.50
CA PHE A 66 11.35 -7.61 3.19
C PHE A 66 12.08 -7.13 4.46
N ALA A 67 11.35 -6.90 5.55
CA ALA A 67 11.95 -6.57 6.85
C ALA A 67 12.77 -7.75 7.39
N GLN A 68 12.19 -8.96 7.33
CA GLN A 68 12.88 -10.19 7.76
C GLN A 68 14.12 -10.50 6.92
N GLN A 69 14.11 -10.13 5.64
CA GLN A 69 15.26 -10.26 4.73
C GLN A 69 16.34 -9.19 4.91
N GLY A 70 16.15 -8.21 5.82
CA GLY A 70 17.09 -7.11 6.03
C GLY A 70 17.11 -6.07 4.89
N ARG A 71 16.12 -6.11 3.99
CA ARG A 71 15.95 -5.12 2.90
C ARG A 71 15.33 -3.81 3.40
N LEU A 72 14.71 -3.82 4.58
CA LEU A 72 14.30 -2.61 5.30
C LEU A 72 15.35 -2.32 6.38
N LYS A 73 16.16 -1.29 6.18
CA LYS A 73 17.09 -0.80 7.21
C LYS A 73 16.43 0.35 7.99
N PRO A 74 16.21 0.21 9.31
CA PRO A 74 15.88 1.37 10.13
C PRO A 74 17.04 2.36 10.09
N ARG A 75 16.70 3.65 10.04
CA ARG A 75 17.67 4.76 10.10
C ARG A 75 18.39 4.82 11.43
#